data_AF-A0A933M1F7-F1
#
_entry.id   AF-A0A933M1F7-F1
#
_cell.length_a   1.000
_cell.length_b   1.000
_cell.length_c   1.000
_cell.angle_alpha   90.00
_cell.angle_beta   90.00
_cell.angle_gamma   90.00
#
_symmetry.space_group_name_H-M   'P 1'
#
loop_
_entity.id
_entity.type
_entity.pdbx_description
1 polymer ?
#
loop_
_entity_poly.entity_id
_entity_poly.type
_entity_poly.pdbx_seq_one_letter_code
_entity_poly.pdbx_strand_id
1 'polypeptide(L)'
;VSARANGEAIKLARAADFDPTKKVIIEGEVNRSASSGTGSIRITHYGTESLNVMIDSTSDGWFYINDVWYPGWKAWVNGEETPVYRANGTFRAVRVPSGQHTVFMKYESTYLSLGIWIAMATWALIGIIFLFRKKRSQ
;
A
#
# COMPACT_ATOMS: atom_id res chain seq x y z
N VAL A 1 12.04 9.84 10.19
CA VAL A 1 12.72 9.01 11.22
C VAL A 1 12.38 7.54 10.93
N SER A 2 13.30 6.59 11.08
CA SER A 2 12.96 5.16 10.88
C SER A 2 12.67 4.52 12.24
N ALA A 3 11.59 3.75 12.36
CA ALA A 3 11.25 2.99 13.56
C ALA A 3 11.32 1.48 13.24
N ARG A 4 11.97 0.70 14.12
CA ARG A 4 12.12 -0.75 13.93
C ARG A 4 10.91 -1.56 14.40
N ALA A 5 10.01 -0.98 15.20
CA ALA A 5 8.87 -1.69 15.78
C ALA A 5 7.63 -0.78 16.00
N ASN A 6 6.46 -1.40 15.91
CA ASN A 6 5.11 -0.79 16.01
C ASN A 6 4.92 0.07 17.28
N GLY A 7 5.52 -0.33 18.41
CA GLY A 7 5.43 0.41 19.68
C GLY A 7 6.32 1.65 19.75
N GLU A 8 7.40 1.72 18.97
CA GLU A 8 8.30 2.88 18.96
C GLU A 8 7.78 3.99 18.05
N ALA A 9 7.16 3.64 16.92
CA ALA A 9 6.53 4.62 16.03
C ALA A 9 5.44 5.42 16.76
N ILE A 10 4.61 4.75 17.58
CA ILE A 10 3.55 5.38 18.37
C ILE A 10 4.11 6.28 19.48
N LYS A 11 5.20 5.85 20.15
CA LYS A 11 5.86 6.66 21.19
C LYS A 11 6.50 7.93 20.62
N LEU A 12 7.16 7.81 19.47
CA LEU A 12 7.79 8.95 18.79
C LEU A 12 6.77 9.90 18.16
N ALA A 13 5.65 9.40 17.64
CA ALA A 13 4.56 10.23 17.14
C ALA A 13 3.82 11.02 18.23
N ARG A 14 3.87 10.54 19.49
CA ARG A 14 3.28 11.20 20.67
C ARG A 14 4.27 12.15 21.39
N ALA A 15 5.52 12.21 20.95
CA ALA A 15 6.48 13.19 21.48
C ALA A 15 6.01 14.61 21.11
N ALA A 16 6.12 15.56 22.04
CA ALA A 16 5.54 16.91 21.95
C ALA A 16 6.08 17.75 20.78
N ASP A 17 7.15 17.30 20.14
CA ASP A 17 7.95 17.97 19.12
C ASP A 17 7.88 17.25 17.74
N PHE A 18 6.92 16.34 17.59
CA PHE A 18 6.57 15.70 16.32
C PHE A 18 5.46 16.46 15.59
N ASP A 19 5.82 17.20 14.55
CA ASP A 19 4.88 17.81 13.61
C ASP A 19 4.65 16.84 12.42
N PRO A 20 3.47 16.20 12.32
CA PRO A 20 3.17 15.23 11.26
C PRO A 20 3.06 15.86 9.87
N THR A 21 2.97 17.19 9.78
CA THR A 21 3.01 17.90 8.49
C THR A 21 4.44 18.07 7.97
N LYS A 22 5.45 17.96 8.83
CA LYS A 22 6.87 18.18 8.50
C LYS A 22 7.74 16.94 8.67
N LYS A 23 7.30 15.96 9.45
CA LYS A 23 8.07 14.75 9.78
C LYS A 23 7.22 13.51 9.52
N VAL A 24 7.82 12.54 8.83
CA VAL A 24 7.25 11.21 8.61
C VAL A 24 8.14 10.16 9.28
N ILE A 25 7.53 9.24 10.02
CA ILE A 25 8.17 8.06 10.59
C ILE A 25 7.88 6.89 9.68
N ILE A 26 8.89 6.22 9.16
CA ILE A 26 8.73 5.03 8.31
C ILE A 26 9.13 3.79 9.10
N GLU A 27 8.29 2.77 9.10
CA GLU A 27 8.62 1.46 9.68
C GLU A 27 9.45 0.64 8.68
N GLY A 28 10.65 0.20 9.07
CA GLY A 28 11.58 -0.58 8.24
C GLY A 28 13.00 -0.02 8.12
N GLU A 29 13.91 -0.76 7.47
CA GLU A 29 15.25 -0.27 7.12
C GLU A 29 15.17 0.62 5.88
N VAL A 30 15.42 1.91 6.06
CA VAL A 30 15.35 2.92 5.00
C VAL A 30 16.71 3.59 4.86
N ASN A 31 17.25 3.62 3.64
CA ASN A 31 18.41 4.45 3.31
C ASN A 31 18.05 5.93 3.50
N ARG A 32 18.69 6.56 4.49
CA ARG A 32 18.46 7.94 4.89
C ARG A 32 19.16 8.89 3.92
N SER A 33 18.48 9.24 2.83
CA SER A 33 18.83 10.43 2.04
C SER A 33 17.89 11.55 2.45
N ALA A 34 18.28 12.32 3.46
CA ALA A 34 17.55 13.51 3.87
C ALA A 34 17.96 14.67 2.95
N SER A 35 17.20 14.86 1.88
CA SER A 35 17.28 16.07 1.05
C SER A 35 16.08 16.95 1.34
N SER A 36 16.32 18.21 1.72
CA SER A 36 15.27 19.22 1.81
C SER A 36 14.96 19.72 0.40
N GLY A 37 13.76 19.45 -0.08
CA GLY A 37 13.26 19.91 -1.37
C GLY A 37 11.87 20.51 -1.25
N THR A 38 11.49 21.26 -2.28
CA THR A 38 10.13 21.77 -2.44
C THR A 38 9.46 20.90 -3.48
N GLY A 39 8.20 20.56 -3.27
CA GLY A 39 7.42 19.82 -4.25
C GLY A 39 5.98 20.27 -4.29
N SER A 40 5.33 19.98 -5.41
CA SER A 40 3.90 20.16 -5.61
C SER A 40 3.24 18.80 -5.82
N ILE A 41 2.00 18.68 -5.36
CA ILE A 41 1.22 17.44 -5.42
C ILE A 41 -0.13 17.80 -6.04
N ARG A 42 -0.54 17.03 -7.04
CA ARG A 42 -1.84 17.15 -7.68
C ARG A 42 -2.52 15.79 -7.73
N ILE A 43 -3.64 15.66 -7.04
CA ILE A 43 -4.46 14.45 -7.10
C ILE A 43 -5.24 14.48 -8.41
N THR A 44 -5.02 13.47 -9.26
CA THR A 44 -5.73 13.31 -10.54
C THR A 44 -6.92 12.38 -10.42
N HIS A 45 -6.86 11.42 -9.49
CA HIS A 45 -7.98 10.54 -9.16
C HIS A 45 -7.93 10.15 -7.68
N TYR A 46 -9.09 10.19 -7.03
CA TYR A 46 -9.30 9.71 -5.67
C TYR A 46 -10.53 8.81 -5.63
N GLY A 47 -10.31 7.51 -5.57
CA GLY A 47 -11.37 6.50 -5.47
C GLY A 47 -11.20 5.65 -4.21
N THR A 48 -12.19 4.80 -3.93
CA THR A 48 -12.20 3.95 -2.74
C THR A 48 -11.05 2.93 -2.72
N GLU A 49 -10.72 2.37 -3.89
CA GLU A 49 -9.72 1.31 -4.02
C GLU A 49 -8.48 1.76 -4.82
N SER A 50 -8.46 2.98 -5.32
CA SER A 50 -7.35 3.48 -6.12
C SER A 50 -7.11 4.96 -5.98
N LEU A 51 -5.84 5.35 -6.05
CA LEU A 51 -5.40 6.74 -6.00
C LEU A 51 -4.43 6.98 -7.15
N ASN A 52 -4.59 8.11 -7.84
CA ASN A 52 -3.61 8.60 -8.80
C ASN A 52 -3.21 10.03 -8.47
N VAL A 53 -1.89 10.27 -8.38
CA VAL A 53 -1.31 11.53 -7.95
C VAL A 53 -0.14 11.87 -8.86
N MET A 54 -0.08 13.11 -9.32
CA MET A 54 1.09 13.69 -9.95
C MET A 54 1.89 14.45 -8.90
N ILE A 55 3.19 14.18 -8.83
CA ILE A 55 4.12 14.79 -7.89
C ILE A 55 5.27 15.39 -8.69
N ASP A 56 5.59 16.64 -8.41
CA ASP A 56 6.80 17.31 -8.90
C ASP A 56 7.64 17.70 -7.69
N SER A 57 8.85 17.17 -7.56
CA SER A 57 9.71 17.39 -6.40
C SER A 57 11.14 17.70 -6.81
N THR A 58 11.76 18.70 -6.19
CA THR A 58 13.18 19.02 -6.45
C THR A 58 14.16 18.06 -5.78
N SER A 59 13.67 17.14 -4.96
CA SER A 59 14.50 16.16 -4.26
C SER A 59 13.81 14.83 -4.07
N ASP A 60 14.61 13.79 -3.84
CA ASP A 60 14.12 12.50 -3.34
C ASP A 60 13.32 12.71 -2.06
N GLY A 61 12.20 12.00 -1.94
CA GLY A 61 11.29 12.18 -0.83
C GLY A 61 10.33 11.03 -0.61
N TRP A 62 9.45 11.24 0.37
CA TRP A 62 8.38 10.32 0.72
C TRP A 62 7.05 10.97 0.39
N PHE A 63 6.30 10.35 -0.51
CA PHE A 63 4.88 10.65 -0.64
C PHE A 63 4.15 9.97 0.52
N TYR A 64 3.50 10.77 1.36
CA TYR A 64 2.74 10.31 2.51
C TYR A 64 1.26 10.64 2.30
N ILE A 65 0.39 9.68 2.60
CA ILE A 65 -1.06 9.89 2.59
C ILE A 65 -1.66 9.51 3.95
N ASN A 66 -2.52 10.40 4.46
CA ASN A 66 -3.25 10.22 5.71
C ASN A 66 -4.46 9.28 5.51
N ASP A 67 -4.18 8.08 5.01
CA ASP A 67 -5.17 7.04 4.76
C ASP A 67 -4.65 5.72 5.35
N VAL A 68 -5.53 4.96 6.00
CA VAL A 68 -5.17 3.82 6.84
C VAL A 68 -4.47 2.76 5.99
N TRP A 69 -3.33 2.29 6.46
CA TRP A 69 -2.56 1.20 5.87
C TRP A 69 -3.26 -0.12 6.16
N TYR A 70 -3.55 -0.87 5.09
CA TYR A 70 -4.02 -2.26 5.14
C TYR A 70 -3.10 -3.14 4.27
N PRO A 71 -2.88 -4.42 4.63
CA PRO A 71 -2.16 -5.34 3.76
C PRO A 71 -2.94 -5.54 2.45
N GLY A 72 -2.26 -5.47 1.30
CA GLY A 72 -2.86 -5.61 -0.04
C GLY A 72 -2.80 -4.35 -0.92
N TRP A 73 -2.34 -3.21 -0.39
CA TRP A 73 -2.03 -2.05 -1.23
C TRP A 73 -0.76 -2.27 -2.05
N LYS A 74 -0.85 -1.97 -3.34
CA LYS A 74 0.28 -1.88 -4.27
C LYS A 74 0.43 -0.45 -4.74
N ALA A 75 1.67 -0.05 -5.01
CA ALA A 75 2.00 1.26 -5.55
C ALA A 75 2.92 1.14 -6.76
N TRP A 76 2.79 2.10 -7.66
CA TRP A 76 3.61 2.23 -8.85
C TRP A 76 4.06 3.68 -8.99
N VAL A 77 5.35 3.89 -9.23
CA VAL A 77 5.92 5.20 -9.56
C VAL A 77 6.30 5.16 -11.03
N ASN A 78 5.64 5.97 -11.86
CA ASN A 78 5.79 5.93 -13.32
C ASN A 78 5.59 4.53 -13.95
N GLY A 79 4.76 3.70 -13.33
CA GLY A 79 4.47 2.33 -13.79
C GLY A 79 5.38 1.25 -13.21
N GLU A 80 6.44 1.60 -12.48
CA GLU A 80 7.31 0.63 -11.80
C GLU A 80 6.78 0.30 -10.39
N GLU A 81 6.56 -0.99 -10.11
CA GLU A 81 6.03 -1.43 -8.81
C GLU A 81 7.00 -1.07 -7.68
N THR A 82 6.51 -0.29 -6.73
CA THR A 82 7.29 0.25 -5.61
C THR A 82 6.67 -0.20 -4.29
N PRO A 83 7.47 -0.60 -3.29
CA PRO A 83 6.92 -1.02 -2.01
C PRO A 83 6.13 0.10 -1.31
N VAL A 84 4.98 -0.28 -0.73
CA VAL A 84 4.18 0.60 0.14
C VAL A 84 4.63 0.40 1.58
N TYR A 85 5.08 1.49 2.20
CA TYR A 85 5.56 1.49 3.57
C TYR A 85 4.48 1.97 4.52
N ARG A 86 4.51 1.42 5.74
CA ARG A 86 3.70 1.91 6.85
C ARG A 86 4.39 3.11 7.49
N ALA A 87 3.68 4.22 7.52
CA ALA A 87 4.15 5.50 8.03
C ALA A 87 3.36 5.92 9.28
N ASN A 88 4.04 6.50 10.27
CA ASN A 88 3.47 6.96 11.55
C ASN A 88 2.56 5.91 12.23
N GLY A 89 2.86 4.62 12.06
CA GLY A 89 2.10 3.51 12.65
C GLY A 89 0.70 3.26 12.05
N THR A 90 0.15 4.10 11.18
CA THR A 90 -1.22 3.87 10.66
C THR A 90 -1.38 4.23 9.19
N PHE A 91 -0.48 5.00 8.62
CA PHE A 91 -0.64 5.62 7.31
C PHE A 91 0.26 4.98 6.26
N ARG A 92 0.07 5.39 5.00
CA ARG A 92 0.80 4.83 3.86
C ARG A 92 1.81 5.82 3.34
N ALA A 93 2.98 5.32 2.95
CA ALA A 93 3.99 6.11 2.28
C ALA A 93 4.67 5.33 1.15
N VAL A 94 5.06 6.05 0.11
CA VAL A 94 5.79 5.53 -1.05
C VAL A 94 7.01 6.43 -1.28
N ARG A 95 8.16 5.84 -1.60
CA ARG A 95 9.35 6.61 -1.96
C ARG A 95 9.18 7.15 -3.38
N VAL A 96 9.43 8.44 -3.56
CA VAL A 96 9.35 9.11 -4.87
C VAL A 96 10.69 9.81 -5.12
N PRO A 97 11.36 9.52 -6.25
CA PRO A 97 12.60 10.20 -6.60
C PRO A 97 12.34 11.68 -6.97
N SER A 98 13.42 12.47 -7.06
CA SER A 98 13.32 13.85 -7.57
C SER A 98 12.84 13.88 -9.02
N GLY A 99 11.99 14.84 -9.35
CA GLY A 99 11.44 15.07 -10.67
C GLY A 99 9.92 14.97 -10.70
N GLN A 100 9.40 14.85 -11.92
CA GLN A 100 7.97 14.67 -12.17
C GLN A 100 7.62 13.18 -12.26
N HIS A 101 6.76 12.76 -11.35
CA HIS A 101 6.34 11.38 -11.22
C HIS A 101 4.82 11.26 -11.07
N THR A 102 4.27 10.21 -11.67
CA THR A 102 2.91 9.77 -11.42
C THR A 102 2.95 8.61 -10.46
N VAL A 103 2.34 8.79 -9.28
CA VAL A 103 2.16 7.75 -8.27
C VAL A 103 0.75 7.19 -8.40
N PHE A 104 0.67 5.93 -8.78
CA PHE A 104 -0.56 5.17 -8.79
C PHE A 104 -0.56 4.20 -7.61
N MET A 105 -1.67 4.11 -6.88
CA MET A 105 -1.86 3.11 -5.85
C MET A 105 -3.19 2.42 -6.04
N LYS A 106 -3.22 1.12 -5.77
CA LYS A 106 -4.43 0.31 -5.86
C LYS A 106 -4.46 -0.72 -4.74
N TYR A 107 -5.64 -0.93 -4.18
CA TYR A 107 -5.91 -2.00 -3.24
C TYR A 107 -6.25 -3.28 -4.00
N GLU A 108 -5.54 -4.37 -3.70
CA GLU A 108 -5.84 -5.70 -4.20
C GLU A 108 -6.10 -6.64 -3.01
N SER A 109 -7.36 -7.06 -2.86
CA SER A 109 -7.75 -7.96 -1.78
C SER A 109 -7.19 -9.37 -2.00
N THR A 110 -6.19 -9.76 -1.19
CA THR A 110 -5.64 -11.12 -1.19
C THR A 110 -6.66 -12.17 -0.75
N TYR A 111 -7.66 -11.79 0.04
CA TYR A 111 -8.69 -12.72 0.53
C TYR A 111 -9.74 -13.04 -0.53
N LEU A 112 -10.02 -12.09 -1.42
CA LEU A 112 -10.99 -12.30 -2.49
C LEU A 112 -10.51 -13.38 -3.47
N SER A 113 -9.23 -13.35 -3.83
CA SER A 113 -8.65 -14.38 -4.71
C SER A 113 -8.68 -15.78 -4.05
N LEU A 114 -8.38 -15.87 -2.76
CA LEU A 114 -8.49 -17.13 -2.01
C LEU A 114 -9.94 -17.66 -1.98
N GLY A 115 -10.91 -16.78 -1.75
CA GLY A 115 -12.33 -17.13 -1.75
C GLY A 115 -12.79 -17.71 -3.09
N ILE A 116 -12.34 -17.14 -4.22
CA ILE A 116 -12.64 -17.65 -5.56
C ILE A 116 -12.07 -19.07 -5.75
N TRP A 117 -10.83 -19.33 -5.33
CA TRP A 117 -10.23 -20.66 -5.41
C TRP A 117 -11.00 -21.71 -4.59
N ILE A 118 -11.40 -21.35 -3.36
CA ILE A 118 -12.20 -22.24 -2.51
C ILE A 118 -13.57 -22.52 -3.14
N ALA A 119 -14.23 -21.50 -3.70
CA ALA A 119 -15.51 -21.65 -4.37
C ALA A 119 -15.39 -22.58 -5.59
N MET A 120 -14.37 -22.41 -6.43
CA MET A 120 -14.12 -23.28 -7.58
C MET A 120 -13.85 -24.72 -7.17
N ALA A 121 -13.02 -24.94 -6.14
CA ALA A 121 -12.75 -26.28 -5.61
C ALA A 121 -14.05 -26.94 -5.08
N THR A 122 -14.90 -26.17 -4.41
CA THR A 122 -16.18 -26.65 -3.89
C THR A 122 -17.12 -27.06 -5.02
N TRP A 123 -17.26 -26.24 -6.06
CA TRP A 123 -18.06 -26.55 -7.24
C TRP A 123 -17.53 -27.77 -8.01
N ALA A 124 -16.21 -27.89 -8.14
CA ALA A 124 -15.59 -29.06 -8.77
C ALA A 124 -15.90 -30.34 -8.00
N LEU A 125 -15.80 -30.34 -6.66
CA LEU A 125 -16.15 -31.49 -5.83
C LEU A 125 -17.63 -31.88 -5.97
N ILE A 126 -18.54 -30.91 -5.96
CA ILE A 126 -19.98 -31.17 -6.16
C ILE A 126 -20.22 -31.79 -7.55
N GLY A 127 -19.60 -31.24 -8.60
CA GLY A 127 -19.69 -31.77 -9.96
C GLY A 127 -19.18 -33.20 -10.06
N ILE A 128 -18.03 -33.51 -9.44
CA ILE A 128 -17.45 -34.85 -9.39
C ILE A 128 -18.41 -35.83 -8.69
N ILE A 129 -18.94 -35.47 -7.52
CA ILE A 129 -19.90 -36.31 -6.77
C ILE A 129 -21.16 -36.58 -7.62
N PHE A 130 -21.67 -35.55 -8.30
CA PHE A 130 -22.86 -35.70 -9.15
C PHE A 130 -22.61 -36.65 -10.34
N LEU A 131 -21.44 -36.56 -10.98
CA LEU A 131 -21.04 -37.48 -12.06
C LEU A 131 -20.93 -38.93 -11.55
N PHE A 132 -20.36 -39.15 -10.36
CA PHE A 132 -20.29 -40.48 -9.75
C PHE A 132 -21.67 -41.04 -9.40
N ARG A 133 -22.61 -40.20 -8.92
CA ARG A 133 -23.99 -40.64 -8.64
C ARG A 133 -24.74 -41.00 -9.92
N LYS A 134 -24.58 -40.23 -11.00
CA LYS A 134 -25.21 -40.52 -12.29
C LYS A 134 -24.71 -41.83 -12.88
N LYS A 135 -23.39 -42.09 -12.83
CA LYS A 135 -22.79 -43.34 -13.33
C LYS A 135 -23.23 -44.59 -12.55
N ARG A 136 -23.61 -44.44 -11.27
CA ARG A 136 -24.05 -45.56 -10.42
C ARG A 136 -25.54 -45.89 -10.54
N SER A 137 -26.32 -45.01 -11.19
CA SER A 137 -27.76 -45.16 -11.40
C SER A 137 -28.12 -45.66 -12.82
N GLN A 138 -27.11 -45.81 -13.68
CA GLN A 138 -27.19 -46.45 -15.00
C GLN A 138 -26.58 -47.85 -14.87
#